data_AF-A0A9Q3FLW3-F1
#
_entry.id   AF-A0A9Q3FLW3-F1
#
_cell.length_a   1.000
_cell.length_b   1.000
_cell.length_c   1.000
_cell.angle_alpha   90.00
_cell.angle_beta   90.00
_cell.angle_gamma   90.00
#
_symmetry.space_group_name_H-M   'P 1'
#
loop_
_entity.id
_entity.type
_entity.pdbx_description
1 polymer ?
#
loop_
_entity_poly.entity_id
_entity_poly.type
_entity_poly.pdbx_seq_one_letter_code
_entity_poly.pdbx_strand_id
1 'polypeptide(L)'
;MIGKNAVEARITEEFSKRHLLSQVSLVKPYTQKGGDKFPCRKETSTPPDIVEIEYSPHPMKKIIKDRKIRLNGKDQRQYLVRFKNQTVDRDKWLAEDAIPDGNLHLRIFRASRKTEKSHK
;
A
#
# COMPACT_ATOMS: atom_id res chain seq x y z
N MET A 1 46.89 -18.08 -27.32
CA MET A 1 45.80 -19.01 -27.70
C MET A 1 44.48 -18.26 -27.60
N ILE A 2 43.70 -18.26 -28.67
CA ILE A 2 42.37 -17.67 -28.73
C ILE A 2 41.38 -18.68 -28.11
N GLY A 3 40.54 -18.24 -27.18
CA GLY A 3 39.63 -19.12 -26.45
C GLY A 3 38.53 -19.71 -27.33
N LYS A 4 37.97 -20.86 -26.93
CA LYS A 4 36.97 -21.65 -27.69
C LYS A 4 35.73 -20.85 -28.19
N ASN A 5 35.43 -19.71 -27.56
CA ASN A 5 34.25 -18.89 -27.86
C ASN A 5 34.59 -17.51 -28.45
N ALA A 6 35.82 -17.30 -28.91
CA ALA A 6 36.23 -16.03 -29.49
C ALA A 6 35.82 -15.92 -30.97
N VAL A 7 35.47 -14.71 -31.38
CA VAL A 7 35.07 -14.37 -32.75
C VAL A 7 35.89 -13.16 -33.20
N GLU A 8 36.49 -13.25 -34.38
CA GLU A 8 37.23 -12.15 -34.99
C GLU A 8 36.26 -11.25 -35.79
N ALA A 9 36.26 -9.95 -35.49
CA ALA A 9 35.47 -8.97 -36.22
C ALA A 9 36.39 -8.08 -37.07
N ARG A 10 36.12 -8.01 -38.38
CA ARG A 10 36.80 -7.09 -39.31
C ARG A 10 35.95 -5.83 -39.49
N ILE A 11 36.48 -4.68 -39.07
CA ILE A 11 35.78 -3.38 -39.15
C ILE A 11 36.19 -2.69 -40.46
N THR A 12 35.23 -2.27 -41.28
CA THR A 12 35.49 -1.45 -42.48
C THR A 12 35.70 0.02 -42.11
N GLU A 13 36.38 0.78 -42.97
CA GLU A 13 36.83 2.16 -42.70
C GLU A 13 35.69 3.11 -42.31
N GLU A 14 34.50 2.89 -42.86
CA GLU A 14 33.25 3.62 -42.58
C GLU A 14 32.77 3.50 -41.12
N PHE A 15 33.14 2.42 -40.42
CA PHE A 15 32.73 2.15 -39.04
C PHE A 15 33.87 2.34 -38.02
N SER A 16 35.06 2.77 -38.47
CA SER A 16 36.24 2.99 -37.63
C SER A 16 36.02 3.98 -36.47
N LYS A 17 35.14 4.97 -36.66
CA LYS A 17 34.84 6.02 -35.68
C LYS A 17 33.65 5.72 -34.76
N ARG A 18 32.94 4.59 -34.97
CA ARG A 18 31.79 4.21 -34.13
C ARG A 18 32.23 3.14 -33.12
N HIS A 19 31.82 3.29 -31.87
CA HIS A 19 31.98 2.22 -30.88
C HIS A 19 31.22 0.97 -31.35
N LEU A 20 31.90 -0.17 -31.37
CA LEU A 20 31.27 -1.46 -31.62
C LEU A 20 30.24 -1.72 -30.52
N LEU A 21 28.97 -1.53 -30.84
CA LEU A 21 27.85 -1.97 -30.02
C LEU A 21 27.68 -3.47 -30.22
N SER A 22 28.60 -4.26 -29.66
CA SER A 22 28.47 -5.70 -29.70
C SER A 22 27.23 -6.09 -28.91
N GLN A 23 26.17 -6.58 -29.57
CA GLN A 23 24.97 -7.13 -28.93
C GLN A 23 25.24 -8.47 -28.21
N VAL A 24 26.47 -8.69 -27.74
CA VAL A 24 26.79 -9.85 -26.93
C VAL A 24 26.23 -9.56 -25.55
N SER A 25 24.97 -9.93 -25.36
CA SER A 25 24.44 -10.09 -24.02
C SER A 25 25.32 -11.15 -23.34
N LEU A 26 26.08 -10.73 -22.34
CA LEU A 26 26.70 -11.64 -21.38
C LEU A 26 25.57 -12.37 -20.65
N VAL A 27 25.00 -13.39 -21.29
CA VAL A 27 24.07 -14.31 -20.65
C VAL A 27 24.91 -15.07 -19.64
N LYS A 28 24.90 -14.60 -18.39
CA LYS A 28 25.51 -15.31 -17.27
C LYS A 28 24.72 -16.62 -17.08
N PRO A 29 25.26 -17.81 -17.42
CA PRO A 29 24.52 -19.05 -17.35
C PRO A 29 24.62 -19.59 -15.92
N TYR A 30 23.99 -18.89 -14.97
CA TYR A 30 23.89 -19.35 -13.58
C TYR A 30 22.51 -19.95 -13.36
N THR A 31 22.30 -21.16 -13.87
CA THR A 31 21.02 -21.88 -13.73
C THR A 31 20.88 -22.58 -12.38
N GLN A 32 21.97 -22.77 -11.63
CA GLN A 32 21.95 -23.57 -10.40
C GLN A 32 22.51 -22.81 -9.20
N LYS A 33 21.69 -22.74 -8.15
CA LYS A 33 22.05 -22.26 -6.81
C LYS A 33 22.81 -23.36 -6.06
N GLY A 34 23.99 -23.75 -6.55
CA GLY A 34 24.84 -24.73 -5.86
C GLY A 34 25.67 -24.06 -4.77
N GLY A 35 25.59 -24.53 -3.53
CA GLY A 35 26.41 -24.02 -2.40
C GLY A 35 27.92 -24.14 -2.64
N ASP A 36 28.34 -25.14 -3.42
CA ASP A 36 29.72 -25.37 -3.82
C ASP A 36 30.32 -24.23 -4.65
N LYS A 37 29.50 -23.57 -5.48
CA LYS A 37 29.91 -22.43 -6.31
C LYS A 37 29.88 -21.09 -5.55
N PHE A 38 29.16 -21.03 -4.43
CA PHE A 38 28.94 -19.80 -3.67
C PHE A 38 28.99 -20.06 -2.15
N PRO A 39 30.16 -20.44 -1.59
CA PRO A 39 30.28 -20.86 -0.20
C PRO A 39 29.95 -19.74 0.81
N CYS A 40 30.09 -18.47 0.42
CA CYS A 40 29.75 -17.32 1.26
C CYS A 40 28.28 -16.88 1.15
N ARG A 41 27.46 -17.56 0.35
CA ARG A 41 26.04 -17.20 0.19
C ARG A 41 25.25 -17.68 1.41
N LYS A 42 24.91 -16.74 2.30
CA LYS A 42 23.96 -17.01 3.40
C LYS A 42 22.58 -17.24 2.80
N GLU A 43 21.91 -18.33 3.20
CA GLU A 43 20.53 -18.56 2.82
C GLU A 43 19.67 -17.42 3.38
N THR A 44 18.90 -16.78 2.50
CA THR A 44 17.97 -15.74 2.93
C THR A 44 16.93 -16.37 3.85
N SER A 45 16.92 -15.95 5.12
CA SER A 45 15.84 -16.21 6.07
C SER A 45 14.50 -16.00 5.37
N THR A 46 13.58 -16.93 5.58
CA THR A 46 12.19 -16.76 5.16
C THR A 46 11.68 -15.41 5.65
N PRO A 47 10.95 -14.67 4.81
CA PRO A 47 10.29 -13.44 5.26
C PRO A 47 9.37 -13.79 6.44
N PRO A 48 9.24 -12.90 7.44
CA PRO A 48 8.32 -13.12 8.54
C PRO A 48 6.90 -13.32 8.01
N ASP A 49 6.16 -14.22 8.66
CA ASP A 49 4.74 -14.43 8.34
C ASP A 49 3.99 -13.11 8.47
N ILE A 50 3.10 -12.85 7.51
CA ILE A 50 2.23 -11.68 7.52
C ILE A 50 1.25 -11.88 8.67
N VAL A 51 1.45 -11.17 9.78
CA VAL A 51 0.47 -11.13 10.86
C VAL A 51 -0.73 -10.35 10.34
N GLU A 52 -1.87 -11.02 10.18
CA GLU A 52 -3.15 -10.36 9.94
C GLU A 52 -3.50 -9.56 11.19
N ILE A 53 -3.15 -8.27 11.18
CA ILE A 53 -3.64 -7.33 12.18
C ILE A 53 -5.16 -7.29 11.98
N GLU A 54 -5.93 -7.70 12.99
CA GLU A 54 -7.38 -7.56 13.03
C GLU A 54 -7.74 -6.07 13.01
N TYR A 55 -7.64 -5.44 11.84
CA TYR A 55 -8.32 -4.18 11.60
C TYR A 55 -9.81 -4.50 11.64
N SER A 56 -10.54 -3.78 12.50
CA SER A 56 -12.00 -3.69 12.39
C SER A 56 -12.34 -3.60 10.90
N PRO A 57 -13.18 -4.50 10.35
CA PRO A 57 -13.22 -4.82 8.91
C PRO A 57 -13.55 -3.61 8.03
N HIS A 58 -13.95 -2.49 8.63
CA HIS A 58 -14.19 -1.23 7.94
C HIS A 58 -13.66 -0.06 8.78
N PRO A 59 -12.41 0.39 8.56
CA PRO A 59 -11.90 1.57 9.24
C PRO A 59 -12.76 2.77 8.89
N MET A 60 -13.20 3.51 9.91
CA MET A 60 -14.06 4.66 9.73
C MET A 60 -13.32 5.80 9.01
N LYS A 61 -14.01 6.50 8.09
CA LYS A 61 -13.47 7.66 7.38
C LYS A 61 -13.78 8.95 8.12
N LYS A 62 -15.06 9.23 8.36
CA LYS A 62 -15.52 10.45 9.07
C LYS A 62 -16.99 10.36 9.51
N ILE A 63 -17.36 11.23 10.45
CA ILE A 63 -18.76 11.54 10.78
C ILE A 63 -19.22 12.70 9.89
N ILE A 64 -20.44 12.60 9.35
CA ILE A 64 -21.00 13.61 8.45
C ILE A 64 -22.07 14.44 9.15
N LYS A 65 -22.99 13.77 9.86
CA LYS A 65 -24.16 14.40 10.48
C LYS A 65 -24.44 13.78 11.84
N ASP A 66 -25.15 14.54 12.67
CA ASP A 66 -25.72 14.09 13.93
C ASP A 66 -27.24 14.28 13.91
N ARG A 67 -27.95 13.40 14.62
CA ARG A 67 -29.39 13.53 14.88
C ARG A 67 -29.70 13.09 16.31
N LYS A 68 -30.79 13.61 16.87
CA LYS A 68 -31.33 13.16 18.15
C LYS A 68 -32.59 12.36 17.89
N ILE A 69 -32.64 11.14 18.42
CA ILE A 69 -33.80 10.26 18.31
C ILE A 69 -34.25 9.83 19.70
N ARG A 70 -35.53 9.47 19.85
CA ARG A 70 -36.05 8.90 21.09
C ARG A 70 -36.34 7.43 20.85
N LEU A 71 -35.55 6.54 21.44
CA LEU A 71 -35.68 5.09 21.30
C LEU A 71 -35.97 4.52 22.69
N ASN A 72 -37.03 3.71 22.82
CA ASN A 72 -37.45 3.11 24.10
C ASN A 72 -37.62 4.15 25.24
N GLY A 73 -38.20 5.31 24.91
CA GLY A 73 -38.43 6.40 25.86
C GLY A 73 -37.19 7.22 26.24
N LYS A 74 -35.97 6.77 25.86
CA LYS A 74 -34.71 7.47 26.11
C LYS A 74 -34.27 8.27 24.90
N ASP A 75 -33.79 9.48 25.17
CA ASP A 75 -33.20 10.33 24.15
C ASP A 75 -31.77 9.86 23.85
N GLN A 76 -31.51 9.44 22.61
CA GLN A 76 -30.19 9.00 22.16
C GLN A 76 -29.71 9.85 20.98
N ARG A 77 -28.42 10.18 20.97
CA ARG A 77 -27.77 10.82 19.82
C ARG A 77 -27.23 9.74 18.88
N GLN A 78 -27.47 9.93 17.60
CA GLN A 78 -26.91 9.10 16.54
C GLN A 78 -26.07 9.94 15.59
N TYR A 79 -25.05 9.31 15.03
CA TYR A 79 -24.10 9.91 14.12
C TYR A 79 -24.10 9.15 12.80
N LEU A 80 -24.15 9.88 11.69
CA LEU A 80 -24.03 9.32 10.35
C LEU A 80 -22.56 9.10 10.04
N VAL A 81 -22.17 7.83 10.01
CA VAL A 81 -20.80 7.38 9.83
C VAL A 81 -20.56 6.97 8.38
N ARG A 82 -19.46 7.49 7.81
CA ARG A 82 -18.92 7.04 6.53
C ARG A 82 -17.69 6.19 6.73
N PHE A 83 -17.70 5.00 6.16
CA PHE A 83 -16.57 4.07 6.21
C PHE A 83 -15.55 4.37 5.11
N LYS A 84 -14.27 4.01 5.34
CA LYS A 84 -13.26 4.08 4.28
C LYS A 84 -13.60 3.08 3.18
N ASN A 85 -13.34 3.46 1.94
CA ASN A 85 -13.51 2.63 0.74
C ASN A 85 -14.94 2.10 0.53
N GLN A 86 -15.94 2.71 1.15
CA GLN A 86 -17.36 2.41 0.91
C GLN A 86 -18.06 3.60 0.24
N THR A 87 -19.09 3.28 -0.57
CA THR A 87 -19.94 4.27 -1.22
C THR A 87 -20.92 4.90 -0.22
N VAL A 88 -21.51 6.04 -0.61
CA VAL A 88 -22.46 6.80 0.20
C VAL A 88 -23.67 5.96 0.63
N ASP A 89 -24.05 4.98 -0.18
CA ASP A 89 -25.19 4.09 0.09
C ASP A 89 -24.98 3.19 1.32
N ARG A 90 -23.73 3.02 1.75
CA ARG A 90 -23.37 2.23 2.93
C ARG A 90 -23.17 3.08 4.19
N ASP A 91 -23.43 4.39 4.13
CA ASP A 91 -23.39 5.24 5.30
C ASP A 91 -24.49 4.80 6.31
N LYS A 92 -24.12 4.66 7.59
CA LYS A 92 -25.03 4.15 8.63
C LYS A 92 -25.14 5.11 9.81
N TRP A 93 -26.34 5.18 10.38
CA TRP A 93 -26.58 5.86 11.65
C TRP A 93 -26.19 4.95 12.81
N LEU A 94 -25.18 5.35 13.57
CA LEU A 94 -24.67 4.60 14.72
C LEU A 94 -24.81 5.42 16.00
N ALA A 95 -25.03 4.72 17.12
CA ALA A 95 -24.93 5.30 18.45
C ALA A 95 -23.47 5.62 18.80
N GLU A 96 -23.24 6.53 19.75
CA GLU A 96 -21.89 6.92 20.20
C GLU A 96 -21.01 5.71 20.56
N ASP A 97 -21.57 4.73 21.26
CA ASP A 97 -20.86 3.51 21.71
C ASP A 97 -20.54 2.52 20.58
N ALA A 98 -21.29 2.58 19.48
CA ALA A 98 -21.16 1.65 18.36
C ALA A 98 -20.15 2.12 17.30
N ILE A 99 -19.49 3.25 17.53
CA ILE A 99 -18.55 3.86 16.58
C ILE A 99 -17.12 3.38 16.91
N PRO A 100 -16.44 2.69 15.97
CA PRO A 100 -15.02 2.37 16.12
C PRO A 100 -14.19 3.65 16.26
N ASP A 101 -13.29 3.70 17.25
CA ASP A 101 -12.49 4.89 17.57
C ASP A 101 -13.32 6.18 17.74
N GLY A 102 -14.55 6.04 18.29
CA GLY A 102 -15.53 7.11 18.36
C GLY A 102 -15.02 8.41 18.97
N ASN A 103 -14.21 8.34 20.04
CA ASN A 103 -13.64 9.51 20.71
C ASN A 103 -12.84 10.43 19.76
N LEU A 104 -12.00 9.86 18.91
CA LEU A 104 -11.18 10.61 17.96
C LEU A 104 -12.08 11.27 16.91
N HIS A 105 -12.96 10.49 16.30
CA HIS A 105 -13.82 10.96 15.21
C HIS A 105 -14.86 11.98 15.68
N LEU A 106 -15.42 11.83 16.88
CA LEU A 106 -16.34 12.78 17.49
C LEU A 106 -15.66 14.08 17.84
N ARG A 107 -14.42 14.04 18.35
CA ARG A 107 -13.63 15.25 18.62
C ARG A 107 -13.41 16.06 17.35
N ILE A 108 -13.00 15.40 16.26
CA ILE A 108 -12.78 16.05 14.96
C ILE A 108 -14.08 16.66 14.43
N PHE A 109 -15.18 15.91 14.47
CA PHE A 109 -16.50 16.39 14.02
C PHE A 109 -17.01 17.58 14.83
N ARG A 110 -16.86 17.56 16.16
CA ARG A 110 -17.24 18.69 17.03
C ARG A 110 -16.40 19.92 16.74
N ALA A 111 -15.12 19.76 16.40
CA ALA A 111 -14.25 20.87 16.01
C ALA A 111 -14.66 21.47 14.65
N SER A 112 -14.89 20.62 13.63
CA SER A 112 -15.28 21.09 12.29
C SER A 112 -16.63 21.83 12.29
N ARG A 113 -17.58 21.39 13.13
CA ARG A 113 -18.86 22.10 13.27
C ARG A 113 -18.73 23.50 13.88
N LYS A 114 -17.73 23.73 14.74
CA LYS A 114 -17.50 25.06 15.32
C LYS A 114 -16.97 26.02 14.27
N THR A 115 -16.06 25.57 13.40
CA THR A 115 -15.50 26.40 12.33
C THR A 115 -16.56 26.77 11.29
N GLU A 116 -17.43 25.82 10.91
CA GLU A 116 -18.53 26.07 9.97
C GLU A 116 -19.53 27.12 10.48
N LYS A 117 -19.84 27.09 11.79
CA LYS A 117 -20.73 28.08 12.41
C LYS A 117 -20.12 29.48 12.51
N SER A 118 -18.80 29.59 12.54
CA SER A 118 -18.10 30.87 12.64
C SER A 118 -17.97 31.60 11.30
N HIS A 119 -18.14 30.88 10.17
CA HIS A 119 -18.02 31.44 8.82
C HIS A 119 -19.38 31.75 8.19
N LYS A 120 -20.46 31.72 8.98
CA LYS A 120 -21.83 31.93 8.55
C LYS A 120 -22.48 33.01 9.40
#